data_AF-A0A3D3P574-F1
#
_entry.id   AF-A0A3D3P574-F1
#
_cell.length_a   1.000
_cell.length_b   1.000
_cell.length_c   1.000
_cell.angle_alpha   90.00
_cell.angle_beta   90.00
_cell.angle_gamma   90.00
#
_symmetry.space_group_name_H-M   'P 1'
#
loop_
_entity.id
_entity.type
_entity.pdbx_description
1 polymer ?
#
loop_
_entity_poly.entity_id
_entity_poly.type
_entity_poly.pdbx_seq_one_letter_code
_entity_poly.pdbx_strand_id
1 'polypeptide(L)'
;MLSSEPVTIFSETIKGLAFSLSEAAVDHHAFERPLPVCELAKCRATCCHDGVILSPEEAHVLSGESDGVIKLEDGRFKTEIVAASSDRLADDFPDHFPKTRCVFLDEQHRCLWQLRAVKEGKHPWFYKPTSCWMHPLILRNEADRPLLTLLSRKEDKAEFATFTQCGRSQVDAPPARESLKMELEMLGDISGRNFYDQLNGPPGFLSEEKDINSG
;
A
#
# COMPACT_ATOMS: atom_id res chain seq x y z
N MET A 1 -23.33 -12.91 -16.17
CA MET A 1 -23.04 -12.11 -14.97
C MET A 1 -22.01 -12.86 -14.16
N LEU A 2 -20.73 -12.52 -14.29
CA LEU A 2 -19.73 -12.98 -13.33
C LEU A 2 -20.04 -12.20 -12.05
N SER A 3 -20.55 -12.90 -11.03
CA SER A 3 -20.45 -12.42 -9.67
C SER A 3 -18.95 -12.30 -9.40
N SER A 4 -18.38 -11.10 -9.52
CA SER A 4 -16.97 -10.88 -9.23
C SER A 4 -16.76 -11.26 -7.78
N GLU A 5 -15.96 -12.30 -7.53
CA GLU A 5 -15.60 -12.66 -6.17
C GLU A 5 -15.02 -11.43 -5.46
N PRO A 6 -15.33 -11.22 -4.17
CA PRO A 6 -14.83 -10.07 -3.43
C PRO A 6 -13.30 -10.07 -3.43
N VAL A 7 -12.70 -8.92 -3.74
CA VAL A 7 -11.24 -8.74 -3.81
C VAL A 7 -10.56 -8.79 -2.43
N THR A 8 -11.34 -8.63 -1.36
CA THR A 8 -10.89 -8.64 0.04
C THR A 8 -11.97 -9.14 0.99
N ILE A 9 -11.56 -9.67 2.14
CA ILE A 9 -12.45 -10.04 3.25
C ILE A 9 -12.92 -8.82 4.07
N PHE A 10 -12.24 -7.66 3.97
CA PHE A 10 -12.52 -6.46 4.79
C PHE A 10 -13.59 -5.56 4.16
N SER A 11 -14.85 -5.98 4.23
CA SER A 11 -15.97 -5.35 3.56
C SER A 11 -16.28 -3.91 3.99
N GLU A 12 -16.07 -3.53 5.25
CA GLU A 12 -16.34 -2.17 5.74
C GLU A 12 -15.16 -1.24 5.43
N THR A 13 -13.94 -1.74 5.63
CA THR A 13 -12.69 -1.04 5.31
C THR A 13 -12.64 -0.71 3.82
N ILE A 14 -13.03 -1.65 2.96
CA ILE A 14 -13.02 -1.44 1.51
C ILE A 14 -14.09 -0.44 1.05
N LYS A 15 -15.26 -0.38 1.70
CA LYS A 15 -16.29 0.65 1.43
C LYS A 15 -15.77 2.05 1.75
N GLY A 16 -15.10 2.22 2.89
CA GLY A 16 -14.50 3.50 3.28
C GLY A 16 -13.40 3.94 2.31
N LEU A 17 -12.56 3.00 1.88
CA LEU A 17 -11.54 3.25 0.86
C LEU A 17 -12.18 3.62 -0.49
N ALA A 18 -13.19 2.88 -0.94
CA ALA A 18 -13.92 3.16 -2.19
C ALA A 18 -14.51 4.57 -2.21
N PHE A 19 -15.16 4.98 -1.11
CA PHE A 19 -15.69 6.34 -0.97
C PHE A 19 -14.59 7.40 -1.12
N SER A 20 -13.47 7.23 -0.40
CA SER A 20 -12.35 8.17 -0.45
C SER A 20 -11.70 8.22 -1.85
N LEU A 21 -11.58 7.06 -2.51
CA LEU A 21 -11.03 6.95 -3.86
C LEU A 21 -11.96 7.53 -4.93
N SER A 22 -13.27 7.48 -4.75
CA SER A 22 -14.22 8.02 -5.74
C SER A 22 -13.99 9.52 -5.98
N GLU A 23 -13.66 10.26 -4.92
CA GLU A 23 -13.42 11.70 -4.95
C GLU A 23 -11.94 12.09 -5.11
N ALA A 24 -11.02 11.13 -5.03
CA ALA A 24 -9.59 11.42 -4.94
C ALA A 24 -9.02 12.13 -6.17
N ALA A 25 -8.28 13.21 -5.96
CA ALA A 25 -7.33 13.69 -6.96
C ALA A 25 -6.19 12.66 -7.13
N VAL A 26 -5.51 12.68 -8.27
CA VAL A 26 -4.37 11.80 -8.55
C VAL A 26 -3.15 12.66 -8.83
N ASP A 27 -2.06 12.42 -8.09
CA ASP A 27 -0.80 13.15 -8.25
C ASP A 27 0.03 12.57 -9.41
N HIS A 28 -0.29 12.98 -10.64
CA HIS A 28 0.40 12.50 -11.84
C HIS A 28 1.93 12.66 -11.76
N HIS A 29 2.42 13.75 -11.16
CA HIS A 29 3.85 14.00 -11.05
C HIS A 29 4.54 12.99 -10.12
N ALA A 30 3.94 12.69 -8.97
CA ALA A 30 4.49 11.67 -8.06
C ALA A 30 4.57 10.28 -8.71
N PHE A 31 3.66 9.96 -9.62
CA PHE A 31 3.61 8.68 -10.33
C PHE A 31 4.62 8.53 -11.48
N GLU A 32 5.28 9.62 -11.91
CA GLU A 32 6.42 9.56 -12.86
C GLU A 32 7.75 9.25 -12.15
N ARG A 33 7.77 9.24 -10.81
CA ARG A 33 8.98 8.92 -10.05
C ARG A 33 9.44 7.50 -10.36
N PRO A 34 10.74 7.27 -10.63
CA PRO A 34 11.22 5.95 -10.99
C PRO A 34 11.29 5.08 -9.73
N LEU A 35 10.41 4.08 -9.65
CA LEU A 35 10.25 3.16 -8.52
C LEU A 35 10.43 1.72 -8.98
N PRO A 36 11.25 0.90 -8.29
CA PRO A 36 11.38 -0.50 -8.64
C PRO A 36 10.13 -1.29 -8.21
N VAL A 37 9.82 -2.36 -8.94
CA VAL A 37 8.82 -3.35 -8.51
C VAL A 37 9.28 -4.02 -7.21
N CYS A 38 8.33 -4.37 -6.34
CA CYS A 38 8.63 -5.09 -5.11
C CYS A 38 9.25 -6.47 -5.40
N GLU A 39 10.46 -6.72 -4.89
CA GLU A 39 11.18 -7.98 -5.08
C GLU A 39 11.65 -8.56 -3.74
N LEU A 40 10.89 -9.52 -3.20
CA LEU A 40 11.14 -10.11 -1.88
C LEU A 40 12.52 -10.75 -1.73
N ALA A 41 13.09 -11.29 -2.81
CA ALA A 41 14.43 -11.86 -2.82
C ALA A 41 15.52 -10.83 -2.47
N LYS A 42 15.26 -9.54 -2.76
CA LYS A 42 16.16 -8.43 -2.46
C LYS A 42 15.73 -7.70 -1.18
N CYS A 43 14.47 -7.27 -1.07
CA CYS A 43 14.02 -6.46 0.06
C CYS A 43 13.82 -7.24 1.35
N ARG A 44 13.61 -8.56 1.26
CA ARG A 44 13.32 -9.44 2.41
C ARG A 44 12.20 -8.91 3.30
N ALA A 45 11.17 -8.34 2.67
CA ALA A 45 10.02 -7.69 3.30
C ALA A 45 10.38 -6.53 4.25
N THR A 46 11.26 -5.62 3.83
CA THR A 46 11.65 -4.43 4.63
C THR A 46 10.43 -3.66 5.18
N CYS A 47 9.36 -3.51 4.38
CA CYS A 47 8.13 -2.81 4.81
C CYS A 47 7.42 -3.47 6.00
N CYS A 48 7.70 -4.73 6.30
CA CYS A 48 7.12 -5.47 7.42
C CYS A 48 7.94 -5.37 8.71
N HIS A 49 9.00 -4.54 8.75
CA HIS A 49 9.92 -4.49 9.89
C HIS A 49 9.25 -4.17 11.22
N ASP A 50 8.30 -3.22 11.21
CA ASP A 50 7.56 -2.81 12.40
C ASP A 50 6.13 -3.37 12.40
N GLY A 51 5.82 -4.38 11.58
CA GLY A 51 4.43 -4.85 11.46
C GLY A 51 3.50 -3.78 10.89
N VAL A 52 2.19 -3.93 11.07
CA VAL A 52 1.19 -3.03 10.52
C VAL A 52 0.08 -2.71 11.53
N ILE A 53 -0.33 -1.45 11.59
CA ILE A 53 -1.52 -1.00 12.32
C ILE A 53 -2.76 -1.40 11.53
N LEU A 54 -3.72 -2.01 12.22
CA LEU A 54 -4.93 -2.56 11.62
C LEU A 54 -6.15 -1.69 11.93
N SER A 55 -7.09 -1.63 10.98
CA SER A 55 -8.44 -1.11 11.24
C SER A 55 -9.16 -2.01 12.27
N PRO A 56 -10.23 -1.53 12.94
CA PRO A 56 -11.02 -2.37 13.84
C PRO A 56 -11.59 -3.63 13.17
N GLU A 57 -12.00 -3.53 11.90
CA GLU A 57 -12.49 -4.68 11.13
C GLU A 57 -11.33 -5.63 10.79
N GLU A 58 -10.22 -5.10 10.28
CA GLU A 58 -9.04 -5.91 9.95
C GLU A 58 -8.54 -6.68 11.17
N ALA A 59 -8.45 -6.02 12.33
CA ALA A 59 -8.08 -6.66 13.58
C ALA A 59 -9.09 -7.73 14.00
N HIS A 60 -10.39 -7.43 13.97
CA HIS A 60 -11.44 -8.38 14.34
C HIS A 60 -11.41 -9.64 13.47
N VAL A 61 -11.33 -9.47 12.15
CA VAL A 61 -11.31 -10.58 11.19
C VAL A 61 -10.03 -11.40 11.33
N LEU A 62 -8.86 -10.75 11.43
CA LEU A 62 -7.57 -11.46 11.46
C LEU A 62 -7.27 -12.12 12.81
N SER A 63 -7.71 -11.53 13.92
CA SER A 63 -7.59 -12.16 15.25
C SER A 63 -8.43 -13.43 15.39
N GLY A 64 -9.52 -13.58 14.63
CA GLY A 64 -10.33 -14.80 14.62
C GLY A 64 -9.69 -15.96 13.85
N GLU A 65 -8.67 -15.68 13.05
CA GLU A 65 -8.09 -16.61 12.07
C GLU A 65 -6.68 -17.08 12.44
N SER A 66 -5.93 -16.28 13.21
CA SER A 66 -4.56 -16.57 13.62
C SER A 66 -4.11 -15.74 14.81
N ASP A 67 -3.28 -16.32 15.68
CA ASP A 67 -2.54 -15.57 16.69
C ASP A 67 -1.55 -14.59 16.02
N GLY A 68 -1.13 -13.55 16.74
CA GLY A 68 -0.18 -12.54 16.22
C GLY A 68 -0.79 -11.18 15.88
N VAL A 69 -2.03 -10.92 16.29
CA VAL A 69 -2.60 -9.56 16.36
C VAL A 69 -2.64 -9.13 17.81
N ILE A 70 -1.99 -8.01 18.12
CA ILE A 70 -1.85 -7.45 19.46
C ILE A 70 -2.59 -6.12 19.58
N LYS A 71 -2.97 -5.76 20.80
CA LYS A 71 -3.53 -4.45 21.14
C LYS A 71 -2.47 -3.62 21.86
N LEU A 72 -2.22 -2.41 21.35
CA LEU A 72 -1.30 -1.45 21.95
C LEU A 72 -1.94 -0.75 23.15
N GLU A 73 -1.11 -0.09 23.97
CA GLU A 73 -1.57 0.64 25.16
C GLU A 73 -2.57 1.75 24.84
N ASP A 74 -2.43 2.39 23.68
CA ASP A 74 -3.35 3.43 23.19
C ASP A 74 -4.65 2.89 22.57
N GLY A 75 -4.84 1.57 22.62
CA GLY A 75 -6.03 0.88 22.15
C GLY A 75 -6.03 0.50 20.67
N ARG A 76 -5.03 0.92 19.87
CA ARG A 76 -4.90 0.49 18.47
C ARG A 76 -4.51 -0.99 18.37
N PHE A 77 -4.87 -1.62 17.26
CA PHE A 77 -4.45 -2.98 16.95
C PHE A 77 -3.28 -2.97 15.97
N LYS A 78 -2.36 -3.92 16.16
CA LYS A 78 -1.14 -4.05 15.37
C LYS A 78 -0.80 -5.52 15.18
N THR A 79 -0.16 -5.89 14.08
CA THR A 79 0.49 -7.21 14.00
C THR A 79 1.67 -7.28 14.94
N GLU A 80 1.84 -8.41 15.62
CA GLU A 80 3.00 -8.69 16.45
C GLU A 80 4.29 -8.67 15.62
N ILE A 81 5.38 -8.30 16.29
CA ILE A 81 6.72 -8.29 15.73
C ILE A 81 7.66 -9.12 16.59
N VAL A 82 8.68 -9.69 15.94
CA VAL A 82 9.76 -10.42 16.59
C VAL A 82 11.11 -9.87 16.14
N ALA A 83 12.14 -10.05 16.97
CA ALA A 83 13.51 -9.69 16.59
C ALA A 83 13.94 -10.48 15.34
N ALA A 84 14.61 -9.80 14.42
CA ALA A 84 15.13 -10.39 13.19
C ALA A 84 16.65 -10.54 13.28
N SER A 85 17.15 -11.74 13.00
CA SER A 85 18.58 -11.97 12.81
C SER A 85 19.07 -11.33 11.51
N SER A 86 20.38 -11.07 11.39
CA SER A 86 20.95 -10.36 10.24
C SER A 86 20.72 -11.07 8.91
N ASP A 87 20.76 -12.41 8.90
CA ASP A 87 20.49 -13.24 7.72
C ASP A 87 19.05 -13.12 7.22
N ARG A 88 18.17 -12.50 8.01
CA ARG A 88 16.78 -12.28 7.68
C ARG A 88 16.50 -10.88 7.15
N LEU A 89 17.40 -9.93 7.35
CA LEU A 89 17.27 -8.55 6.88
C LEU A 89 17.90 -8.37 5.50
N ALA A 90 17.44 -7.39 4.73
CA ALA A 90 18.08 -7.02 3.46
C ALA A 90 19.50 -6.53 3.69
N ASP A 91 20.36 -6.67 2.68
CA ASP A 91 21.76 -6.21 2.77
C ASP A 91 21.85 -4.69 2.99
N ASP A 92 20.86 -3.95 2.49
CA ASP A 92 20.72 -2.50 2.60
C ASP A 92 19.56 -2.08 3.52
N PHE A 93 19.26 -2.91 4.53
CA PHE A 93 18.21 -2.62 5.51
C PHE A 93 18.50 -1.28 6.23
N PRO A 94 17.52 -0.36 6.32
CA PRO A 94 17.76 0.96 6.90
C PRO A 94 18.21 0.91 8.37
N ASP A 95 19.29 1.60 8.71
CA ASP A 95 19.90 1.55 10.05
C ASP A 95 18.98 2.07 11.17
N HIS A 96 18.12 3.04 10.86
CA HIS A 96 17.18 3.62 11.82
C HIS A 96 15.93 2.76 12.03
N PHE A 97 15.71 1.72 11.20
CA PHE A 97 14.62 0.78 11.42
C PHE A 97 14.95 -0.18 12.56
N PRO A 98 13.99 -0.47 13.46
CA PRO A 98 14.17 -1.56 14.40
C PRO A 98 14.41 -2.86 13.62
N LYS A 99 15.38 -3.65 14.09
CA LYS A 99 15.75 -4.96 13.51
C LYS A 99 14.74 -6.03 13.92
N THR A 100 13.50 -5.81 13.53
CA THR A 100 12.34 -6.64 13.82
C THR A 100 11.62 -7.01 12.53
N ARG A 101 10.65 -7.91 12.64
CA ARG A 101 9.78 -8.30 11.54
C ARG A 101 8.41 -8.73 12.02
N CYS A 102 7.40 -8.50 11.19
CA CYS A 102 6.05 -9.03 11.38
C CYS A 102 6.07 -10.56 11.51
N VAL A 103 5.32 -11.10 12.47
CA VAL A 103 5.18 -12.56 12.70
C VAL A 103 4.54 -13.31 11.54
N PHE A 104 3.85 -12.61 10.64
CA PHE A 104 3.18 -13.20 9.47
C PHE A 104 4.10 -13.34 8.24
N LEU A 105 5.42 -13.32 8.42
CA LEU A 105 6.38 -13.61 7.37
C LEU A 105 6.86 -15.05 7.47
N ASP A 106 6.91 -15.74 6.33
CA ASP A 106 7.55 -17.05 6.25
C ASP A 106 9.08 -16.95 6.12
N GLU A 107 9.69 -18.12 6.02
CA GLU A 107 11.13 -18.32 5.86
C GLU A 107 11.71 -17.66 4.59
N GLN A 108 10.89 -17.44 3.57
CA GLN A 108 11.22 -16.79 2.31
C GLN A 108 10.75 -15.33 2.27
N HIS A 109 10.40 -14.74 3.42
CA HIS A 109 9.93 -13.36 3.56
C HIS A 109 8.59 -13.08 2.87
N ARG A 110 7.79 -14.11 2.61
CA ARG A 110 6.46 -13.99 2.00
C ARG A 110 5.43 -13.82 3.09
N CYS A 111 4.42 -12.99 2.83
CA CYS A 111 3.30 -12.79 3.74
C CYS A 111 2.41 -14.04 3.78
N LEU A 112 2.22 -14.61 4.97
CA LEU A 112 1.40 -15.82 5.17
C LEU A 112 -0.05 -15.63 4.74
N TRP A 113 -0.63 -14.43 4.93
CA TRP A 113 -1.98 -14.12 4.46
C TRP A 113 -2.11 -14.09 2.94
N GLN A 114 -1.08 -13.60 2.24
CA GLN A 114 -1.04 -13.66 0.78
C GLN A 114 -0.89 -15.10 0.29
N LEU A 115 0.00 -15.88 0.91
CA LEU A 115 0.16 -17.29 0.56
C LEU A 115 -1.13 -18.09 0.76
N ARG A 116 -1.84 -17.82 1.86
CA ARG A 116 -3.15 -18.41 2.12
C ARG A 116 -4.15 -18.05 1.03
N ALA A 117 -4.27 -16.77 0.67
CA ALA A 117 -5.20 -16.34 -0.35
C ALA A 117 -4.94 -17.05 -1.69
N VAL A 118 -3.68 -17.11 -2.12
CA VAL A 118 -3.27 -17.82 -3.34
C VAL A 118 -3.57 -19.32 -3.24
N LYS A 119 -3.30 -19.95 -2.10
CA LYS A 119 -3.61 -21.38 -1.86
C LYS A 119 -5.11 -21.69 -1.96
N GLU A 120 -5.94 -20.75 -1.55
CA GLU A 120 -7.41 -20.85 -1.62
C GLU A 120 -7.98 -20.45 -2.99
N GLY A 121 -7.14 -20.06 -3.96
CA GLY A 121 -7.58 -19.60 -5.28
C GLY A 121 -8.19 -18.20 -5.28
N LYS A 122 -7.99 -17.42 -4.22
CA LYS A 122 -8.49 -16.04 -4.08
C LYS A 122 -7.48 -15.02 -4.59
N HIS A 123 -7.92 -13.76 -4.70
CA HIS A 123 -7.02 -12.64 -4.99
C HIS A 123 -5.85 -12.60 -3.98
N PRO A 124 -4.58 -12.38 -4.39
CA PRO A 124 -3.42 -12.44 -3.49
C PRO A 124 -3.50 -11.51 -2.28
N TRP A 125 -4.32 -10.47 -2.35
CA TRP A 125 -4.51 -9.49 -1.28
C TRP A 125 -5.78 -9.69 -0.48
N PHE A 126 -6.50 -10.82 -0.70
CA PHE A 126 -7.79 -11.08 -0.07
C PHE A 126 -7.76 -11.00 1.46
N TYR A 127 -6.69 -11.51 2.07
CA TYR A 127 -6.45 -11.49 3.51
C TYR A 127 -5.42 -10.44 3.95
N LYS A 128 -4.86 -9.66 3.03
CA LYS A 128 -3.81 -8.67 3.37
C LYS A 128 -4.45 -7.37 3.84
N PRO A 129 -4.02 -6.81 5.00
CA PRO A 129 -4.44 -5.48 5.41
C PRO A 129 -4.25 -4.46 4.30
N THR A 130 -5.15 -3.51 4.25
CA THR A 130 -5.26 -2.51 3.19
C THR A 130 -3.96 -1.74 3.02
N SER A 131 -3.39 -1.26 4.14
CA SER A 131 -2.11 -0.55 4.15
C SER A 131 -0.91 -1.38 3.69
N CYS A 132 -0.94 -2.71 3.83
CA CYS A 132 0.17 -3.57 3.41
C CYS A 132 0.29 -3.70 1.90
N TRP A 133 -0.82 -3.87 1.17
CA TRP A 133 -0.78 -3.97 -0.29
C TRP A 133 -0.82 -2.59 -0.96
N MET A 134 -1.34 -1.56 -0.29
CA MET A 134 -1.27 -0.19 -0.81
C MET A 134 0.14 0.36 -0.81
N HIS A 135 1.02 -0.03 0.13
CA HIS A 135 2.38 0.50 0.19
C HIS A 135 3.14 0.33 -1.15
N PRO A 136 3.75 1.40 -1.73
CA PRO A 136 4.01 2.72 -1.14
C PRO A 136 2.96 3.81 -1.48
N LEU A 137 1.83 3.46 -2.09
CA LEU A 137 0.72 4.37 -2.36
C LEU A 137 0.16 4.94 -1.07
N ILE A 138 -0.15 6.22 -1.10
CA ILE A 138 -0.73 6.94 0.02
C ILE A 138 -1.98 7.66 -0.46
N LEU A 139 -3.04 7.55 0.33
CA LEU A 139 -4.21 8.37 0.23
C LEU A 139 -4.20 9.36 1.41
N ARG A 140 -3.94 10.63 1.13
CA ARG A 140 -3.90 11.70 2.16
C ARG A 140 -4.93 12.76 1.82
N ASN A 141 -5.45 13.46 2.82
CA ASN A 141 -6.35 14.58 2.58
C ASN A 141 -5.55 15.87 2.35
N GLU A 142 -5.80 16.55 1.23
CA GLU A 142 -5.28 17.88 0.89
C GLU A 142 -6.43 18.81 0.53
N ALA A 143 -6.52 19.97 1.17
CA ALA A 143 -7.55 20.99 0.88
C ALA A 143 -8.98 20.39 0.78
N ASP A 144 -9.37 19.60 1.79
CA ASP A 144 -10.67 18.91 1.90
C ASP A 144 -10.96 17.86 0.80
N ARG A 145 -9.96 17.48 0.01
CA ARG A 145 -10.07 16.42 -1.00
C ARG A 145 -9.01 15.33 -0.78
N PRO A 146 -9.37 14.04 -0.89
CA PRO A 146 -8.36 12.99 -0.91
C PRO A 146 -7.42 13.13 -2.11
N LEU A 147 -6.14 12.83 -1.93
CA LEU A 147 -5.10 12.78 -2.95
C LEU A 147 -4.43 11.42 -2.92
N LEU A 148 -4.51 10.69 -4.03
CA LEU A 148 -3.73 9.48 -4.27
C LEU A 148 -2.35 9.88 -4.80
N THR A 149 -1.30 9.60 -4.03
CA THR A 149 0.06 10.05 -4.31
C THR A 149 1.12 9.08 -3.75
N LEU A 150 2.38 9.43 -3.94
CA LEU A 150 3.57 8.79 -3.41
C LEU A 150 4.44 9.85 -2.73
N LEU A 151 4.98 9.56 -1.55
CA LEU A 151 5.85 10.53 -0.86
C LEU A 151 7.22 10.65 -1.56
N SER A 152 7.71 11.88 -1.69
CA SER A 152 9.14 12.13 -1.89
C SER A 152 9.92 12.03 -0.58
N ARG A 153 11.25 11.90 -0.68
CA ARG A 153 12.16 11.89 0.50
C ARG A 153 11.95 13.09 1.43
N LYS A 154 11.59 14.25 0.88
CA LYS A 154 11.36 15.49 1.64
C LYS A 154 10.02 15.46 2.39
N GLU A 155 9.03 14.75 1.86
CA GLU A 155 7.69 14.70 2.44
C GLU A 155 7.53 13.54 3.45
N ASP A 156 8.36 12.50 3.34
CA ASP A 156 8.32 11.31 4.20
C ASP A 156 8.92 11.57 5.59
N LYS A 157 8.19 12.36 6.39
CA LYS A 157 8.56 12.71 7.76
C LYS A 157 8.66 11.50 8.70
N ALA A 158 7.91 10.44 8.41
CA ALA A 158 7.97 9.19 9.17
C ALA A 158 9.20 8.36 8.80
N GLU A 159 9.92 8.76 7.75
CA GLU A 159 11.10 8.08 7.23
C GLU A 159 10.83 6.58 6.97
N PHE A 160 9.63 6.26 6.51
CA PHE A 160 9.21 4.88 6.27
C PHE A 160 9.11 4.57 4.78
N ALA A 161 8.15 5.21 4.09
CA ALA A 161 7.75 4.80 2.75
C ALA A 161 8.93 4.82 1.79
N THR A 162 9.67 5.92 1.80
CA THR A 162 10.81 6.17 0.92
C THR A 162 12.07 5.41 1.33
N PHE A 163 12.11 4.76 2.49
CA PHE A 163 13.23 3.94 2.95
C PHE A 163 13.08 2.46 2.61
N THR A 164 11.89 2.02 2.21
CA THR A 164 11.68 0.67 1.65
C THR A 164 12.18 0.57 0.21
N GLN A 165 12.54 -0.65 -0.23
CA GLN A 165 13.06 -0.84 -1.59
C GLN A 165 12.06 -0.43 -2.68
N CYS A 166 10.78 -0.78 -2.55
CA CYS A 166 9.74 -0.41 -3.53
C CYS A 166 9.24 1.04 -3.40
N GLY A 167 9.51 1.72 -2.28
CA GLY A 167 9.11 3.12 -2.09
C GLY A 167 10.22 4.15 -2.32
N ARG A 168 11.49 3.72 -2.41
CA ARG A 168 12.64 4.58 -2.70
C ARG A 168 12.87 4.70 -4.20
N SER A 169 13.24 5.90 -4.65
CA SER A 169 13.52 6.12 -6.07
C SER A 169 14.81 5.42 -6.51
N GLN A 170 14.83 4.88 -7.73
CA GLN A 170 16.01 4.24 -8.33
C GLN A 170 16.18 4.71 -9.78
N VAL A 171 17.40 5.14 -10.15
CA VAL A 171 17.70 5.88 -11.41
C VAL A 171 17.27 5.15 -12.69
N ASP A 172 17.21 3.81 -12.68
CA ASP A 172 16.87 2.99 -13.85
C ASP A 172 15.56 2.19 -13.68
N ALA A 173 14.75 2.55 -12.69
CA ALA A 173 13.46 1.89 -12.50
C ALA A 173 12.37 2.50 -13.40
N PRO A 174 11.34 1.73 -13.77
CA PRO A 174 10.18 2.26 -14.48
C PRO A 174 9.46 3.36 -13.67
N PRO A 175 8.67 4.22 -14.33
CA PRO A 175 7.75 5.13 -13.65
C PRO A 175 6.85 4.36 -12.67
N ALA A 176 6.54 4.95 -11.52
CA ALA A 176 5.73 4.30 -10.49
C ALA A 176 4.36 3.85 -11.01
N ARG A 177 3.74 4.57 -11.96
CA ARG A 177 2.49 4.13 -12.61
C ARG A 177 2.59 2.78 -13.30
N GLU A 178 3.79 2.38 -13.74
CA GLU A 178 4.04 1.07 -14.35
C GLU A 178 4.40 0.03 -13.29
N SER A 179 5.28 0.37 -12.35
CA SER A 179 5.71 -0.55 -11.29
C SER A 179 4.60 -0.91 -10.29
N LEU A 180 3.61 -0.03 -10.12
CA LEU A 180 2.47 -0.21 -9.20
C LEU A 180 1.17 -0.54 -9.95
N LYS A 181 1.28 -1.13 -11.16
CA LYS A 181 0.12 -1.44 -11.99
C LYS A 181 -0.93 -2.27 -11.25
N MET A 182 -0.51 -3.32 -10.54
CA MET A 182 -1.42 -4.23 -9.84
C MET A 182 -2.20 -3.49 -8.74
N GLU A 183 -1.53 -2.60 -8.00
CA GLU A 183 -2.12 -1.81 -6.94
C GLU A 183 -3.12 -0.80 -7.52
N LEU A 184 -2.76 -0.13 -8.63
CA LEU A 184 -3.62 0.81 -9.33
C LEU A 184 -4.86 0.13 -9.94
N GLU A 185 -4.72 -1.08 -10.47
CA GLU A 185 -5.84 -1.89 -10.96
C GLU A 185 -6.77 -2.29 -9.81
N MET A 186 -6.24 -2.74 -8.67
CA MET A 186 -7.08 -3.06 -7.50
C MET A 186 -7.82 -1.83 -6.97
N LEU A 187 -7.15 -0.68 -6.85
CA LEU A 187 -7.81 0.57 -6.49
C LEU A 187 -8.94 0.93 -7.48
N GLY A 188 -8.74 0.61 -8.76
CA GLY A 188 -9.75 0.76 -9.79
C GLY A 188 -10.96 -0.14 -9.56
N ASP A 189 -10.74 -1.44 -9.35
CA ASP A 189 -11.78 -2.43 -9.04
C ASP A 189 -12.58 -2.06 -7.78
N ILE A 190 -11.91 -1.50 -6.76
CA ILE A 190 -12.53 -1.06 -5.51
C ILE A 190 -13.42 0.17 -5.72
N SER A 191 -12.95 1.15 -6.50
CA SER A 191 -13.59 2.46 -6.61
C SER A 191 -14.52 2.62 -7.82
N GLY A 192 -14.46 1.70 -8.79
CA GLY A 192 -15.09 1.85 -10.09
C GLY A 192 -14.40 2.87 -11.01
N ARG A 193 -13.23 3.41 -10.62
CA ARG A 193 -12.40 4.28 -11.46
C ARG A 193 -11.35 3.44 -12.19
N ASN A 194 -10.68 4.03 -13.18
CA ASN A 194 -9.54 3.40 -13.83
C ASN A 194 -8.28 4.26 -13.63
N PHE A 195 -7.58 4.07 -12.51
CA PHE A 195 -6.42 4.87 -12.14
C PHE A 195 -5.23 4.61 -13.05
N TYR A 196 -5.02 3.36 -13.44
CA TYR A 196 -3.94 2.99 -14.35
C TYR A 196 -4.10 3.71 -15.69
N ASP A 197 -5.28 3.67 -16.32
CA ASP A 197 -5.48 4.37 -17.59
C ASP A 197 -5.51 5.89 -17.42
N GLN A 198 -5.99 6.42 -16.29
CA GLN A 198 -5.90 7.86 -16.00
C GLN A 198 -4.44 8.34 -15.98
N LEU A 199 -3.54 7.58 -15.36
CA LEU A 199 -2.11 7.90 -15.28
C LEU A 199 -1.36 7.69 -16.60
N ASN A 200 -1.84 6.79 -17.47
CA ASN A 200 -1.23 6.47 -18.76
C ASN A 200 -1.91 7.17 -19.95
N GLY A 201 -3.02 7.88 -19.72
CA GLY A 201 -3.74 8.62 -20.74
C GLY A 201 -2.90 9.78 -21.29
N PRO A 202 -3.13 10.21 -22.55
CA PRO A 202 -2.49 11.41 -23.07
C PRO A 202 -2.86 12.59 -22.15
N PRO A 203 -1.94 13.55 -21.90
CA PRO A 203 -2.26 14.74 -21.13
C PRO A 203 -3.41 15.48 -21.82
N GLY A 204 -4.63 15.30 -21.32
CA GLY A 204 -5.86 15.68 -21.97
C GLY A 204 -6.74 16.44 -21.01
N PHE A 205 -6.71 17.77 -21.13
CA PHE A 205 -7.59 18.74 -20.49
C PHE A 205 -7.82 18.50 -18.99
N LEU A 206 -6.81 18.84 -18.18
CA LEU A 206 -7.10 19.44 -16.88
C LEU A 206 -8.05 20.60 -17.17
N SER A 207 -9.28 20.54 -16.64
CA SER A 207 -10.24 21.62 -16.78
C SER A 207 -9.58 22.91 -16.31
N GLU A 208 -9.24 23.80 -17.24
CA GLU A 208 -8.95 25.18 -16.93
C GLU A 208 -10.17 25.72 -16.17
N GLU A 209 -10.03 25.88 -14.86
CA GLU A 209 -10.89 26.76 -14.10
C GLU A 209 -10.76 28.12 -14.76
N LYS A 210 -11.83 28.51 -15.48
CA LYS A 210 -11.92 29.80 -16.13
C LYS A 210 -11.66 30.88 -15.09
N ASP A 211 -10.58 31.64 -15.30
CA ASP A 211 -10.45 33.01 -14.87
C ASP A 211 -11.70 33.78 -15.29
N ILE A 212 -12.64 33.96 -14.35
CA ILE A 212 -13.66 34.99 -14.48
C ILE A 212 -12.99 36.28 -14.01
N ASN A 213 -12.31 36.93 -14.96
CA ASN A 213 -12.08 38.37 -14.90
C ASN A 213 -13.45 39.05 -14.76
N SER A 214 -13.74 39.54 -13.57
CA SER A 214 -14.82 40.50 -13.36
C SER A 214 -14.27 41.88 -13.72
N GLY A 215 -14.87 42.47 -14.75
CA GLY A 215 -14.66 43.89 -15.10
C GLY A 215 -15.36 44.84 -14.13
#